data_AF-A0A2E5VD60-F1
#
_entry.id   AF-A0A2E5VD60-F1
#
_cell.length_a   1.000
_cell.length_b   1.000
_cell.length_c   1.000
_cell.angle_alpha   90.00
_cell.angle_beta   90.00
_cell.angle_gamma   90.00
#
_symmetry.space_group_name_H-M   'P 1'
#
loop_
_entity.id
_entity.type
_entity.pdbx_description
1 polymer ?
#
loop_
_entity_poly.entity_id
_entity_poly.type
_entity_poly.pdbx_seq_one_letter_code
_entity_poly.pdbx_strand_id
1 'polypeptide(L)' 'DVVVGQCNGDQVVIRSLEAAVLRSSPLPRPPIPSLFERNLIIDFIPDN' A
#
# COMPACT_ATOMS: atom_id res chain seq x y z
N ASP A 1 1.02 -1.87 11.80
CA ASP A 1 0.34 -0.58 11.61
C ASP A 1 0.76 0.05 10.31
N VAL A 2 -0.15 0.75 9.64
CA VAL A 2 0.10 1.46 8.37
C VAL A 2 0.34 2.93 8.69
N VAL A 3 1.33 3.54 8.04
CA VAL A 3 1.63 4.98 8.18
C VAL A 3 1.60 5.60 6.80
N VAL A 4 0.77 6.62 6.62
CA VAL A 4 0.71 7.40 5.39
C VAL A 4 1.73 8.54 5.48
N GLY A 5 2.57 8.66 4.45
CA GLY A 5 3.55 9.74 4.31
C GLY A 5 2.88 11.04 3.82
N GLN A 6 3.50 11.70 2.84
CA GLN A 6 2.86 12.84 2.17
C GLN A 6 1.70 12.34 1.29
N CYS A 7 0.49 12.85 1.54
CA CYS A 7 -0.70 12.51 0.76
C CYS A 7 -1.53 13.78 0.55
N ASN A 8 -1.98 14.01 -0.68
CA ASN A 8 -2.85 15.13 -1.07
C ASN A 8 -4.35 14.77 -1.04
N GLY A 9 -4.68 13.53 -0.66
CA GLY A 9 -6.06 13.04 -0.56
C GLY A 9 -6.76 13.50 0.71
N ASP A 10 -8.09 13.49 0.69
CA ASP A 10 -8.89 13.76 1.88
C ASP A 10 -8.86 12.59 2.89
N GLN A 11 -9.47 12.79 4.05
CA GLN A 11 -9.45 11.79 5.12
C GLN A 11 -10.20 10.50 4.75
N VAL A 12 -11.17 10.55 3.82
CA VAL A 12 -11.91 9.37 3.36
C VAL A 12 -11.02 8.53 2.45
N VAL A 13 -10.32 9.17 1.51
CA VAL A 13 -9.33 8.53 0.64
C VAL A 13 -8.22 7.88 1.47
N ILE A 14 -7.65 8.61 2.44
CA ILE A 14 -6.59 8.10 3.32
C ILE A 14 -7.04 6.82 4.06
N ARG A 15 -8.24 6.82 4.66
CA ARG A 15 -8.79 5.63 5.35
C ARG A 15 -8.99 4.45 4.40
N SER A 16 -9.42 4.71 3.16
CA SER A 16 -9.58 3.68 2.13
C SER A 16 -8.24 3.02 1.79
N LEU A 17 -7.18 3.81 1.66
CA LEU A 17 -5.82 3.32 1.41
C LEU A 17 -5.31 2.47 2.58
N GLU A 18 -5.44 2.96 3.82
CA GLU A 18 -5.04 2.20 5.02
C GLU A 18 -5.76 0.85 5.10
N ALA A 19 -7.09 0.85 4.88
CA ALA A 19 -7.90 -0.36 4.88
C ALA A 19 -7.47 -1.35 3.78
N ALA A 20 -7.18 -0.87 2.58
CA ALA A 20 -6.69 -1.71 1.48
C ALA A 20 -5.34 -2.36 1.82
N VAL A 21 -4.40 -1.59 2.34
CA VAL A 21 -3.08 -2.10 2.75
C VAL A 21 -3.21 -3.14 3.86
N LEU A 22 -4.00 -2.86 4.91
CA LEU A 22 -4.22 -3.82 5.99
C LEU A 22 -4.87 -5.12 5.49
N ARG A 23 -5.84 -5.02 4.58
CA ARG A 23 -6.53 -6.19 4.00
C ARG A 23 -5.66 -7.01 3.05
N SER A 24 -4.60 -6.43 2.52
CA SER A 24 -3.65 -7.14 1.65
C SER A 24 -2.70 -8.07 2.41
N SER A 25 -2.70 -8.01 3.75
CA SER A 25 -1.86 -8.85 4.60
C SER A 25 -2.51 -10.23 4.86
N PRO A 26 -1.72 -11.33 4.85
CA PRO A 26 -0.31 -11.39 4.52
C PRO A 26 -0.10 -11.36 3.00
N LEU A 27 0.91 -10.61 2.55
CA LEU A 27 1.30 -10.63 1.15
C LEU A 27 1.81 -12.04 0.76
N PRO A 28 1.54 -12.50 -0.47
CA PRO A 28 2.04 -13.78 -0.95
C PRO A 28 3.57 -13.83 -0.90
N ARG A 29 4.11 -15.03 -0.66
CA ARG A 29 5.57 -15.23 -0.64
C ARG A 29 6.15 -14.97 -2.03
N PRO A 30 7.26 -14.22 -2.15
CA PRO A 30 7.89 -14.00 -3.44
C PRO A 30 8.45 -15.33 -3.98
N PRO A 31 8.38 -15.58 -5.30
CA PRO A 31 8.92 -16.79 -5.91
C PRO A 31 10.43 -16.97 -5.68
N ILE A 32 11.18 -15.85 -5.65
CA ILE A 32 12.62 -15.83 -5.41
C ILE A 32 12.92 -14.77 -4.33
N PRO A 33 13.11 -15.17 -3.06
CA PRO A 33 13.25 -14.22 -1.94
C PRO A 33 14.45 -13.27 -2.06
N SER A 34 15.53 -13.69 -2.70
CA SER A 34 16.75 -12.91 -2.86
C SER A 34 16.61 -11.75 -3.85
N LEU A 35 15.58 -11.74 -4.69
CA LEU A 35 15.31 -10.69 -5.67
C LEU A 35 14.17 -9.76 -5.22
N PHE A 36 13.61 -9.97 -4.02
CA PHE A 36 12.45 -9.25 -3.55
C PHE A 36 12.83 -8.08 -2.64
N GLU A 37 12.53 -6.85 -3.07
CA GLU A 37 12.52 -5.70 -2.17
C GLU A 37 11.23 -5.70 -1.33
N ARG A 38 11.39 -5.66 -0.01
CA ARG A 38 10.26 -5.63 0.94
C ARG A 38 9.60 -4.27 1.07
N ASN A 39 10.22 -3.23 0.51
CA ASN A 39 9.68 -1.87 0.50
C ASN A 39 8.97 -1.65 -0.83
N LEU A 40 7.69 -1.32 -0.77
CA LEU A 40 6.88 -1.02 -1.95
C LEU A 40 6.52 0.46 -1.92
N ILE A 41 6.85 1.17 -3.00
CA ILE A 41 6.35 2.52 -3.26
C ILE A 41 5.20 2.36 -4.25
N ILE A 42 4.00 2.80 -3.85
CA ILE A 42 2.78 2.64 -4.65
C ILE A 42 2.16 4.01 -4.84
N ASP A 43 2.08 4.46 -6.09
CA ASP A 43 1.36 5.67 -6.47
C ASP A 43 -0.10 5.31 -6.79
N PHE A 44 -1.02 5.76 -5.94
CA PHE A 44 -2.45 5.57 -6.16
C PHE A 44 -3.00 6.73 -6.98
N ILE A 45 -3.41 6.44 -8.21
CA ILE A 45 -4.03 7.38 -9.13
C ILE A 45 -5.46 6.90 -9.37
N PRO A 46 -6.49 7.62 -8.90
CA PRO A 46 -7.88 7.27 -9.20
C PRO A 46 -8.12 7.35 -10.70
N ASP A 47 -8.79 6.35 -11.27
CA ASP A 47 -9.31 6.44 -12.63
C ASP A 47 -10.65 7.19 -12.61
N ASN A 48 -10.97 7.88 -13.72
CA ASN A 48 -12.20 8.70 -13.84
C ASN A 48 -13.48 7.87 -13.96
#